data_AF-A0A954ZGL9-F1
#
_entry.id   AF-A0A954ZGL9-F1
#
_cell.length_a   1.000
_cell.length_b   1.000
_cell.length_c   1.000
_cell.angle_alpha   90.00
_cell.angle_beta   90.00
_cell.angle_gamma   90.00
#
_symmetry.space_group_name_H-M   'P 1'
#
loop_
_entity.id
_entity.type
_entity.pdbx_description
1 polymer ?
#
loop_
_entity_poly.entity_id
_entity_poly.type
_entity_poly.pdbx_seq_one_letter_code
_entity_poly.pdbx_strand_id
1 'polypeptide(L)'
;MPFTLGLRELLLATSIASSLSVYSCSPVWAENDAIAPALQAIRSVGPEGQGNEKAQAAWAQVVKQASASDIPQVLAAMRDTGPISTNWLRAAVDAIAQRARRSQQSLPQQSLEEFLADASQAPRARRTAYELLRAIDPEMERRILPSMLNDASLDMRRDAVTTVLEQARMFAKNDQRDAAIKSYRAAFDAARDLDQVKEAAKELRELDQEADVTKHYGFVLDWQLIGPFDNTGTQGFDVAYPPEAKISLGESVQGKEGQVAWKQHTTDDEFGVVDLNKAIGKHMGAIAYAYAEFTSPVARDVEFRLGCINGNKLWVNGQEVISNHVYHAGMEVDQYAATAPLHPGKNTILLKIAQNEQTEDWAQNWQFQLRVCDALGTAIASGSQ
;
A
#
# COMPACT_ATOMS: atom_id res chain seq x y z
N MET A 1 -29.80 43.59 54.00
CA MET A 1 -28.72 43.45 54.99
C MET A 1 -29.00 42.21 55.84
N PRO A 2 -28.02 41.39 56.23
CA PRO A 2 -26.59 41.38 55.88
C PRO A 2 -26.25 40.20 54.91
N PHE A 3 -25.43 40.38 53.87
CA PHE A 3 -23.96 40.34 53.83
C PHE A 3 -23.34 39.04 54.34
N THR A 4 -22.78 38.23 53.42
CA THR A 4 -21.39 37.74 53.47
C THR A 4 -20.94 37.16 52.12
N LEU A 5 -19.83 37.72 51.63
CA LEU A 5 -18.76 37.26 50.72
C LEU A 5 -18.94 35.89 50.02
N GLY A 6 -18.72 35.69 48.72
CA GLY A 6 -17.74 36.34 47.84
C GLY A 6 -16.44 35.53 47.79
N LEU A 7 -16.42 34.40 47.08
CA LEU A 7 -15.19 33.71 46.69
C LEU A 7 -15.30 33.27 45.21
N ARG A 8 -14.54 33.95 44.34
CA ARG A 8 -14.22 33.50 42.97
C ARG A 8 -13.09 32.49 43.10
N GLU A 9 -13.34 31.22 42.82
CA GLU A 9 -12.26 30.25 42.64
C GLU A 9 -11.81 30.24 41.17
N LEU A 10 -10.53 30.58 41.01
CA LEU A 10 -9.76 30.56 39.79
C LEU A 10 -9.30 29.10 39.57
N LEU A 11 -9.99 28.35 38.71
CA LEU A 11 -9.53 27.02 38.31
C LEU A 11 -8.37 27.17 37.32
N LEU A 12 -7.14 27.10 37.85
CA LEU A 12 -5.93 26.85 37.06
C LEU A 12 -6.03 25.45 36.44
N ALA A 13 -6.15 25.39 35.12
CA ALA A 13 -5.98 24.16 34.36
C ALA A 13 -4.49 23.78 34.32
N THR A 14 -4.05 22.94 35.25
CA THR A 14 -2.77 22.23 35.13
C THR A 14 -2.88 21.17 34.04
N SER A 15 -2.31 21.47 32.88
CA SER A 15 -2.05 20.49 31.82
C SER A 15 -1.02 19.48 32.33
N ILE A 16 -1.48 18.28 32.68
CA ILE A 16 -0.59 17.13 32.91
C ILE A 16 -0.24 16.59 31.52
N ALA A 17 0.93 16.98 31.02
CA ALA A 17 1.54 16.32 29.88
C ALA A 17 1.92 14.89 30.30
N SER A 18 1.05 13.93 29.98
CA SER A 18 1.33 12.51 30.10
C SER A 18 2.45 12.16 29.11
N SER A 19 3.69 12.16 29.56
CA SER A 19 4.80 11.54 28.84
C SER A 19 4.48 10.05 28.66
N LEU A 20 4.03 9.67 27.47
CA LEU A 20 4.09 8.29 27.02
C LEU A 20 5.57 7.90 26.97
N SER A 21 6.05 7.29 28.06
CA SER A 21 7.26 6.49 28.02
C SER A 21 7.04 5.39 27.00
N VAL A 22 7.64 5.53 25.83
CA VAL A 22 7.82 4.43 24.89
C VAL A 22 8.65 3.39 25.63
N TYR A 23 8.00 2.35 26.14
CA TYR A 23 8.70 1.17 26.58
C TYR A 23 9.38 0.59 25.34
N SER A 24 10.67 0.88 25.18
CA SER A 24 11.52 0.13 24.27
C SER A 24 11.54 -1.30 24.80
N CYS A 25 10.74 -2.18 24.18
CA CYS A 25 10.83 -3.60 24.43
C CYS A 25 12.24 -4.01 24.00
N SER A 26 13.14 -4.21 24.95
CA SER A 26 14.47 -4.72 24.64
C SER A 26 14.29 -6.07 23.94
N PRO A 27 15.02 -6.33 22.85
CA PRO A 27 14.91 -7.61 22.17
C PRO A 27 15.24 -8.75 23.14
N VAL A 28 14.46 -9.83 23.09
CA VAL A 28 14.61 -11.01 23.98
C VAL A 28 15.79 -11.91 23.54
N TRP A 29 16.45 -11.58 22.42
CA TRP A 29 17.68 -12.25 21.97
C TRP A 29 18.94 -11.50 22.42
N ALA A 30 19.97 -12.26 22.77
CA ALA A 30 21.28 -11.71 23.09
C ALA A 30 21.94 -11.12 21.83
N GLU A 31 22.50 -9.91 21.94
CA GLU A 31 23.31 -9.34 20.86
C GLU A 31 24.72 -9.94 20.88
N ASN A 32 25.19 -10.36 19.72
CA ASN A 32 26.56 -10.77 19.49
C ASN A 32 27.38 -9.56 19.00
N ASP A 33 28.14 -8.95 19.92
CA ASP A 33 28.97 -7.77 19.64
C ASP A 33 30.02 -8.03 18.54
N ALA A 34 30.42 -9.28 18.33
CA ALA A 34 31.45 -9.62 17.34
C ALA A 34 30.97 -9.43 15.89
N ILE A 35 29.66 -9.55 15.64
CA ILE A 35 29.08 -9.39 14.29
C ILE A 35 28.44 -8.01 14.08
N ALA A 36 28.20 -7.23 15.14
CA ALA A 36 27.52 -5.94 15.05
C ALA A 36 28.19 -4.94 14.07
N PRO A 37 29.53 -4.78 14.02
CA PRO A 37 30.17 -3.89 13.06
C PRO A 37 29.97 -4.34 11.60
N ALA A 38 29.96 -5.65 11.36
CA ALA A 38 29.73 -6.22 10.04
C ALA A 38 28.27 -6.05 9.59
N LEU A 39 27.31 -6.23 10.51
CA LEU A 39 25.90 -5.90 10.23
C LEU A 39 25.75 -4.42 9.87
N GLN A 40 26.40 -3.50 10.59
CA GLN A 40 26.35 -2.08 10.26
C GLN A 40 26.95 -1.76 8.88
N ALA A 41 28.03 -2.43 8.49
CA ALA A 41 28.61 -2.28 7.15
C ALA A 41 27.64 -2.74 6.05
N ILE A 42 26.93 -3.86 6.25
CA ILE A 42 25.89 -4.33 5.31
C ILE A 42 24.72 -3.35 5.25
N ARG A 43 24.27 -2.80 6.40
CA ARG A 43 23.19 -1.81 6.46
C ARG A 43 23.53 -0.54 5.69
N SER A 44 24.81 -0.20 5.57
CA SER A 44 25.30 1.04 4.95
C SER A 44 25.43 0.98 3.43
N VAL A 45 24.94 -0.07 2.75
CA VAL A 45 24.93 -0.12 1.28
C VAL A 45 23.99 0.96 0.75
N GLY A 46 24.56 1.85 -0.05
CA GLY A 46 23.85 2.98 -0.64
C GLY A 46 23.11 2.64 -1.94
N PRO A 47 22.50 3.66 -2.57
CA PRO A 47 21.91 3.55 -3.90
C PRO A 47 22.88 2.93 -4.90
N GLU A 48 22.36 2.19 -5.88
CA GLU A 48 23.15 1.54 -6.94
C GLU A 48 24.25 0.59 -6.43
N GLY A 49 24.18 0.14 -5.17
CA GLY A 49 25.15 -0.79 -4.60
C GLY A 49 26.44 -0.15 -4.12
N GLN A 50 26.46 1.16 -3.89
CA GLN A 50 27.61 1.83 -3.28
C GLN A 50 27.99 1.16 -1.95
N GLY A 51 29.24 0.68 -1.86
CA GLY A 51 29.73 -0.05 -0.68
C GLY A 51 29.58 -1.59 -0.77
N ASN A 52 29.15 -2.15 -1.90
CA ASN A 52 28.95 -3.59 -2.07
C ASN A 52 30.19 -4.44 -1.73
N GLU A 53 31.40 -4.02 -2.09
CA GLU A 53 32.62 -4.77 -1.75
C GLU A 53 32.82 -4.92 -0.24
N LYS A 54 32.57 -3.83 0.51
CA LYS A 54 32.62 -3.84 1.98
C LYS A 54 31.50 -4.71 2.55
N ALA A 55 30.30 -4.62 1.98
CA ALA A 55 29.16 -5.45 2.38
C ALA A 55 29.41 -6.94 2.13
N GLN A 56 30.08 -7.30 1.03
CA GLN A 56 30.44 -8.69 0.72
C GLN A 56 31.43 -9.24 1.75
N ALA A 57 32.48 -8.48 2.09
CA ALA A 57 33.45 -8.87 3.13
C ALA A 57 32.77 -8.99 4.50
N ALA A 58 31.91 -8.03 4.84
CA ALA A 58 31.13 -8.03 6.08
C ALA A 58 30.14 -9.21 6.14
N TRP A 59 29.47 -9.52 5.03
CA TRP A 59 28.58 -10.68 4.91
C TRP A 59 29.33 -11.98 5.18
N ALA A 60 30.52 -12.14 4.59
CA ALA A 60 31.36 -13.31 4.83
C ALA A 60 31.77 -13.43 6.31
N GLN A 61 32.05 -12.30 6.97
CA GLN A 61 32.32 -12.26 8.41
C GLN A 61 31.10 -12.69 9.22
N VAL A 62 29.92 -12.11 8.97
CA VAL A 62 28.68 -12.44 9.67
C VAL A 62 28.38 -13.93 9.52
N VAL A 63 28.37 -14.45 8.29
CA VAL A 63 28.10 -15.87 8.04
C VAL A 63 29.12 -16.75 8.73
N LYS A 64 30.41 -16.39 8.76
CA LYS A 64 31.44 -17.18 9.43
C LYS A 64 31.30 -17.19 10.96
N GLN A 65 31.00 -16.05 11.57
CA GLN A 65 31.09 -15.85 13.03
C GLN A 65 29.76 -16.05 13.76
N ALA A 66 28.64 -15.72 13.14
CA ALA A 66 27.32 -15.87 13.73
C ALA A 66 26.99 -17.37 13.93
N SER A 67 26.23 -17.70 14.95
CA SER A 67 25.65 -19.02 15.20
C SER A 67 24.15 -19.01 14.96
N ALA A 68 23.47 -20.15 15.11
CA ALA A 68 22.02 -20.22 14.94
C ALA A 68 21.26 -19.28 15.89
N SER A 69 21.75 -19.07 17.12
CA SER A 69 21.12 -18.18 18.11
C SER A 69 21.20 -16.70 17.73
N ASP A 70 22.09 -16.33 16.80
CA ASP A 70 22.28 -14.94 16.37
C ASP A 70 21.34 -14.53 15.22
N ILE A 71 20.57 -15.48 14.66
CA ILE A 71 19.63 -15.23 13.56
C ILE A 71 18.68 -14.05 13.86
N PRO A 72 18.04 -13.95 15.05
CA PRO A 72 17.17 -12.82 15.38
C PRO A 72 17.88 -11.45 15.31
N GLN A 73 19.17 -11.37 15.68
CA GLN A 73 19.95 -10.13 15.56
C GLN A 73 20.18 -9.77 14.09
N VAL A 74 20.48 -10.75 13.22
CA VAL A 74 20.65 -10.52 11.77
C VAL A 74 19.33 -10.10 11.13
N LEU A 75 18.21 -10.69 11.55
CA LEU A 75 16.86 -10.30 11.11
C LEU A 75 16.53 -8.86 11.55
N ALA A 76 16.82 -8.50 12.81
CA ALA A 76 16.62 -7.15 13.33
C ALA A 76 17.43 -6.11 12.54
N ALA A 77 18.59 -6.49 12.02
CA ALA A 77 19.42 -5.61 11.19
C ALA A 77 18.76 -5.19 9.87
N MET A 78 17.68 -5.85 9.42
CA MET A 78 16.94 -5.48 8.21
C MET A 78 16.06 -4.24 8.40
N ARG A 79 15.77 -3.87 9.65
CA ARG A 79 14.91 -2.72 9.98
C ARG A 79 15.49 -1.43 9.41
N ASP A 80 14.63 -0.63 8.78
CA ASP A 80 14.97 0.68 8.20
C ASP A 80 16.13 0.61 7.17
N THR A 81 16.20 -0.48 6.40
CA THR A 81 17.22 -0.64 5.35
C THR A 81 16.62 -0.65 3.94
N GLY A 82 17.43 -0.24 2.97
CA GLY A 82 17.07 -0.36 1.55
C GLY A 82 17.03 -1.81 1.06
N PRO A 83 16.44 -2.05 -0.12
CA PRO A 83 16.23 -3.40 -0.66
C PRO A 83 17.54 -4.19 -0.85
N ILE A 84 18.64 -3.52 -1.20
CA ILE A 84 19.95 -4.16 -1.40
C ILE A 84 20.49 -4.71 -0.07
N SER A 85 20.51 -3.88 0.98
CA SER A 85 20.94 -4.29 2.32
C SER A 85 20.05 -5.40 2.89
N THR A 86 18.73 -5.30 2.71
CA THR A 86 17.79 -6.36 3.12
C THR A 86 18.13 -7.69 2.43
N ASN A 87 18.45 -7.67 1.13
CA ASN A 87 18.82 -8.89 0.40
C ASN A 87 20.11 -9.52 0.92
N TRP A 88 21.14 -8.72 1.20
CA TRP A 88 22.38 -9.21 1.83
C TRP A 88 22.12 -9.87 3.18
N LEU A 89 21.35 -9.21 4.05
CA LEU A 89 21.01 -9.73 5.37
C LEU A 89 20.17 -11.01 5.28
N ARG A 90 19.21 -11.08 4.34
CA ARG A 90 18.39 -12.28 4.14
C ARG A 90 19.26 -13.46 3.69
N ALA A 91 20.18 -13.22 2.77
CA ALA A 91 21.16 -14.23 2.35
C ALA A 91 22.07 -14.69 3.51
N ALA A 92 22.41 -13.80 4.45
CA ALA A 92 23.17 -14.17 5.64
C ALA A 92 22.36 -15.10 6.56
N VAL A 93 21.08 -14.77 6.80
CA VAL A 93 20.15 -15.61 7.56
C VAL A 93 20.03 -17.00 6.94
N ASP A 94 19.80 -17.08 5.62
CA ASP A 94 19.70 -18.34 4.88
C ASP A 94 20.98 -19.19 5.04
N ALA A 95 22.16 -18.56 4.90
CA ALA A 95 23.44 -19.25 5.04
C ALA A 95 23.68 -19.77 6.47
N ILE A 96 23.36 -18.97 7.48
CA ILE A 96 23.49 -19.36 8.90
C ILE A 96 22.54 -20.52 9.20
N ALA A 97 21.28 -20.43 8.79
CA ALA A 97 20.27 -21.46 9.00
C ALA A 97 20.63 -22.76 8.26
N GLN A 98 21.11 -22.66 7.02
CA GLN A 98 21.56 -23.83 6.24
C GLN A 98 22.76 -24.51 6.91
N ARG A 99 23.74 -23.75 7.39
CA ARG A 99 24.89 -24.31 8.12
C ARG A 99 24.43 -25.01 9.40
N ALA A 100 23.55 -24.38 10.20
CA ALA A 100 23.01 -24.99 11.41
C ALA A 100 22.37 -26.35 11.10
N ARG A 101 21.52 -26.44 10.06
CA ARG A 101 20.91 -27.70 9.61
C ARG A 101 21.95 -28.74 9.20
N ARG A 102 22.97 -28.36 8.41
CA ARG A 102 24.06 -29.28 8.01
C ARG A 102 24.85 -29.80 9.21
N SER A 103 24.99 -28.97 10.24
CA SER A 103 25.64 -29.31 11.50
C SER A 103 24.69 -29.94 12.54
N GLN A 104 23.46 -30.28 12.16
CA GLN A 104 22.42 -30.85 13.05
C GLN A 104 22.13 -29.99 14.30
N GLN A 105 22.36 -28.69 14.21
CA GLN A 105 22.01 -27.72 15.25
C GLN A 105 20.57 -27.26 15.07
N SER A 106 19.84 -27.13 16.17
CA SER A 106 18.49 -26.55 16.17
C SER A 106 18.55 -25.04 15.89
N LEU A 107 17.53 -24.54 15.21
CA LEU A 107 17.27 -23.11 15.11
C LEU A 107 16.61 -22.61 16.40
N PRO A 108 16.77 -21.31 16.75
CA PRO A 108 16.24 -20.75 17.99
C PRO A 108 14.73 -20.50 17.88
N GLN A 109 13.93 -21.56 17.95
CA GLN A 109 12.48 -21.50 17.71
C GLN A 109 11.78 -20.44 18.57
N GLN A 110 12.00 -20.44 19.89
CA GLN A 110 11.34 -19.49 20.79
C GLN A 110 11.65 -18.03 20.42
N SER A 111 12.93 -17.70 20.19
CA SER A 111 13.32 -16.34 19.81
C SER A 111 12.78 -15.92 18.44
N LEU A 112 12.61 -16.88 17.51
CA LEU A 112 11.97 -16.63 16.23
C LEU A 112 10.46 -16.39 16.37
N GLU A 113 9.76 -17.13 17.24
CA GLU A 113 8.34 -16.92 17.54
C GLU A 113 8.10 -15.53 18.16
N GLU A 114 8.96 -15.13 19.11
CA GLU A 114 8.94 -13.79 19.71
C GLU A 114 9.26 -12.69 18.69
N PHE A 115 10.27 -12.90 17.83
CA PHE A 115 10.59 -11.97 16.73
C PHE A 115 9.41 -11.81 15.77
N LEU A 116 8.75 -12.90 15.42
CA LEU A 116 7.61 -12.91 14.51
C LEU A 116 6.40 -12.15 15.11
N ALA A 117 6.19 -12.26 16.41
CA ALA A 117 5.12 -11.58 17.13
C ALA A 117 5.33 -10.06 17.28
N ASP A 118 6.58 -9.59 17.23
CA ASP A 118 6.90 -8.17 17.32
C ASP A 118 6.62 -7.42 16.00
N ALA A 119 5.45 -6.79 15.93
CA ALA A 119 5.01 -6.00 14.77
C ALA A 119 5.87 -4.75 14.50
N SER A 120 6.78 -4.36 15.41
CA SER A 120 7.75 -3.28 15.15
C SER A 120 8.91 -3.71 14.25
N GLN A 121 9.11 -5.02 14.06
CA GLN A 121 10.14 -5.54 13.16
C GLN A 121 9.74 -5.35 11.69
N ALA A 122 10.76 -5.26 10.82
CA ALA A 122 10.53 -5.12 9.39
C ALA A 122 9.69 -6.28 8.83
N PRO A 123 8.65 -6.01 8.00
CA PRO A 123 7.79 -7.06 7.42
C PRO A 123 8.56 -8.19 6.75
N ARG A 124 9.58 -7.86 5.95
CA ARG A 124 10.44 -8.86 5.27
C ARG A 124 11.25 -9.71 6.25
N ALA A 125 11.70 -9.13 7.37
CA ALA A 125 12.40 -9.87 8.41
C ALA A 125 11.45 -10.84 9.13
N ARG A 126 10.25 -10.37 9.47
CA ARG A 126 9.19 -11.20 10.06
C ARG A 126 8.79 -12.33 9.12
N ARG A 127 8.66 -12.05 7.81
CA ARG A 127 8.45 -13.08 6.79
C ARG A 127 9.56 -14.13 6.77
N THR A 128 10.81 -13.70 6.82
CA THR A 128 11.95 -14.62 6.86
C THR A 128 11.92 -15.48 8.14
N ALA A 129 11.58 -14.90 9.29
CA ALA A 129 11.41 -15.65 10.54
C ALA A 129 10.29 -16.71 10.44
N TYR A 130 9.15 -16.33 9.86
CA TYR A 130 8.02 -17.22 9.58
C TYR A 130 8.44 -18.42 8.71
N GLU A 131 9.19 -18.19 7.63
CA GLU A 131 9.65 -19.26 6.74
C GLU A 131 10.62 -20.23 7.44
N LEU A 132 11.47 -19.71 8.32
CA LEU A 132 12.34 -20.54 9.16
C LEU A 132 11.53 -21.36 10.16
N LEU A 133 10.54 -20.76 10.83
CA LEU A 133 9.66 -21.44 11.79
C LEU A 133 8.85 -22.56 11.12
N ARG A 134 8.29 -22.30 9.94
CA ARG A 134 7.56 -23.32 9.17
C ARG A 134 8.44 -24.53 8.84
N ALA A 135 9.73 -24.33 8.60
CA ALA A 135 10.66 -25.42 8.36
C ALA A 135 11.01 -26.22 9.63
N ILE A 136 10.76 -25.68 10.82
CA ILE A 136 10.96 -26.33 12.12
C ILE A 136 9.68 -27.05 12.55
N ASP A 137 8.55 -26.34 12.51
CA ASP A 137 7.22 -26.80 12.90
C ASP A 137 6.20 -26.42 11.82
N PRO A 138 5.91 -27.33 10.87
CA PRO A 138 4.91 -27.08 9.82
C PRO A 138 3.51 -26.77 10.37
N GLU A 139 3.20 -27.21 11.59
CA GLU A 139 1.88 -27.04 12.20
C GLU A 139 1.70 -25.70 12.91
N MET A 140 2.77 -24.90 13.01
CA MET A 140 2.71 -23.55 13.57
C MET A 140 1.73 -22.65 12.81
N GLU A 141 1.58 -22.85 11.49
CA GLU A 141 0.71 -22.01 10.64
C GLU A 141 -0.71 -21.94 11.19
N ARG A 142 -1.27 -23.07 11.63
CA ARG A 142 -2.61 -23.14 12.25
C ARG A 142 -2.70 -22.38 13.57
N ARG A 143 -1.58 -22.23 14.30
CA ARG A 143 -1.52 -21.50 15.58
C ARG A 143 -1.35 -20.00 15.38
N ILE A 144 -0.59 -19.58 14.38
CA ILE A 144 -0.11 -18.19 14.26
C ILE A 144 -0.94 -17.38 13.24
N LEU A 145 -1.20 -17.92 12.05
CA LEU A 145 -1.87 -17.18 10.97
C LEU A 145 -3.24 -16.58 11.36
N PRO A 146 -4.09 -17.23 12.19
CA PRO A 146 -5.35 -16.62 12.62
C PRO A 146 -5.20 -15.25 13.28
N SER A 147 -4.05 -14.99 13.94
CA SER A 147 -3.76 -13.69 14.57
C SER A 147 -3.25 -12.62 13.60
N MET A 148 -2.95 -13.00 12.36
CA MET A 148 -2.28 -12.16 11.36
C MET A 148 -3.21 -11.60 10.28
N LEU A 149 -4.52 -11.79 10.44
CA LEU A 149 -5.51 -11.33 9.47
C LEU A 149 -5.46 -9.81 9.24
N ASN A 150 -5.04 -9.04 10.24
CA ASN A 150 -4.83 -7.59 10.15
C ASN A 150 -3.36 -7.17 10.29
N ASP A 151 -2.43 -8.08 9.99
CA ASP A 151 -1.00 -7.80 10.12
C ASP A 151 -0.55 -6.70 9.14
N ALA A 152 0.46 -5.91 9.53
CA ALA A 152 1.08 -4.88 8.69
C ALA A 152 1.97 -5.46 7.58
N SER A 153 2.43 -6.70 7.75
CA SER A 153 3.09 -7.47 6.70
C SER A 153 2.06 -8.03 5.73
N LEU A 154 2.00 -7.47 4.52
CA LEU A 154 1.04 -7.89 3.51
C LEU A 154 1.20 -9.36 3.11
N ASP A 155 2.43 -9.88 3.07
CA ASP A 155 2.68 -11.30 2.78
C ASP A 155 2.05 -12.23 3.83
N MET A 156 2.19 -11.86 5.11
CA MET A 156 1.64 -12.66 6.23
C MET A 156 0.13 -12.52 6.32
N ARG A 157 -0.38 -11.30 6.06
CA ARG A 157 -1.82 -11.06 5.92
C ARG A 157 -2.41 -11.89 4.80
N ARG A 158 -1.76 -11.96 3.62
CA ARG A 158 -2.21 -12.77 2.48
C ARG A 158 -2.31 -14.25 2.84
N ASP A 159 -1.30 -14.79 3.52
CA ASP A 159 -1.33 -16.18 3.99
C ASP A 159 -2.47 -16.41 5.00
N ALA A 160 -2.66 -15.49 5.95
CA ALA A 160 -3.76 -15.57 6.91
C ALA A 160 -5.15 -15.51 6.24
N VAL A 161 -5.34 -14.61 5.28
CA VAL A 161 -6.57 -14.52 4.48
C VAL A 161 -6.81 -15.82 3.71
N THR A 162 -5.75 -16.42 3.15
CA THR A 162 -5.84 -17.72 2.46
C THR A 162 -6.40 -18.81 3.39
N THR A 163 -5.86 -18.92 4.60
CA THR A 163 -6.37 -19.88 5.60
C THR A 163 -7.83 -19.61 5.98
N VAL A 164 -8.24 -18.34 6.12
CA VAL A 164 -9.63 -17.97 6.41
C VAL A 164 -10.56 -18.31 5.25
N LEU A 165 -10.13 -18.10 4.00
CA LEU A 165 -10.88 -18.50 2.81
C LEU A 165 -11.03 -20.02 2.72
N GLU A 166 -9.97 -20.79 2.99
CA GLU A 166 -10.03 -22.25 3.08
C GLU A 166 -11.05 -22.72 4.12
N GLN A 167 -11.03 -22.10 5.30
CA GLN A 167 -11.98 -22.39 6.37
C GLN A 167 -13.43 -22.02 5.97
N ALA A 168 -13.63 -20.90 5.25
CA ALA A 168 -14.92 -20.49 4.73
C ALA A 168 -15.47 -21.52 3.73
N ARG A 169 -14.65 -21.98 2.78
CA ARG A 169 -14.98 -23.04 1.82
C ARG A 169 -15.36 -24.34 2.52
N MET A 170 -14.64 -24.71 3.59
CA MET A 170 -14.98 -25.88 4.40
C MET A 170 -16.35 -25.75 5.09
N PHE A 171 -16.65 -24.59 5.67
CA PHE A 171 -17.96 -24.35 6.27
C PHE A 171 -19.08 -24.39 5.24
N ALA A 172 -18.87 -23.79 4.06
CA ALA A 172 -19.84 -23.84 2.96
C ALA A 172 -20.11 -25.28 2.50
N LYS A 173 -19.06 -26.09 2.33
CA LYS A 173 -19.16 -27.50 1.93
C LYS A 173 -19.89 -28.37 2.96
N ASN A 174 -19.85 -28.00 4.23
CA ASN A 174 -20.51 -28.72 5.34
C ASN A 174 -21.90 -28.16 5.67
N ASP A 175 -22.50 -27.35 4.78
CA ASP A 175 -23.80 -26.69 4.97
C ASP A 175 -23.87 -25.77 6.21
N GLN A 176 -22.72 -25.29 6.69
CA GLN A 176 -22.61 -24.39 7.83
C GLN A 176 -22.65 -22.92 7.36
N ARG A 177 -23.79 -22.51 6.78
CA ARG A 177 -23.97 -21.22 6.10
C ARG A 177 -23.49 -20.01 6.91
N ASP A 178 -23.94 -19.88 8.16
CA ASP A 178 -23.60 -18.71 8.99
C ASP A 178 -22.09 -18.62 9.30
N ALA A 179 -21.45 -19.77 9.49
CA ALA A 179 -20.00 -19.84 9.70
C ALA A 179 -19.23 -19.49 8.42
N ALA A 180 -19.70 -19.95 7.26
CA ALA A 180 -19.13 -19.60 5.97
C ALA A 180 -19.23 -18.09 5.71
N ILE A 181 -20.41 -17.48 5.90
CA ILE A 181 -20.62 -16.04 5.77
C ILE A 181 -19.66 -15.26 6.66
N LYS A 182 -19.55 -15.66 7.94
CA LYS A 182 -18.64 -15.00 8.88
C LYS A 182 -17.18 -15.07 8.42
N SER A 183 -16.71 -16.23 7.96
CA SER A 183 -15.34 -16.39 7.50
C SER A 183 -15.07 -15.65 6.18
N TYR A 184 -15.96 -15.72 5.19
CA TYR A 184 -15.80 -14.96 3.95
C TYR A 184 -15.83 -13.45 4.20
N ARG A 185 -16.66 -12.96 5.12
CA ARG A 185 -16.65 -11.54 5.53
C ARG A 185 -15.31 -11.14 6.13
N ALA A 186 -14.80 -11.93 7.07
CA ALA A 186 -13.52 -11.67 7.70
C ALA A 186 -12.37 -11.67 6.68
N ALA A 187 -12.39 -12.60 5.70
CA ALA A 187 -11.44 -12.61 4.60
C ALA A 187 -11.58 -11.36 3.71
N PHE A 188 -12.80 -11.01 3.30
CA PHE A 188 -13.07 -9.84 2.47
C PHE A 188 -12.54 -8.56 3.11
N ASP A 189 -12.92 -8.27 4.36
CA ASP A 189 -12.53 -7.04 5.06
C ASP A 189 -11.00 -6.92 5.24
N ALA A 190 -10.34 -8.06 5.43
CA ALA A 190 -8.91 -8.14 5.67
C ALA A 190 -8.05 -8.13 4.39
N ALA A 191 -8.57 -8.69 3.29
CA ALA A 191 -7.85 -8.89 2.05
C ALA A 191 -7.40 -7.56 1.41
N ARG A 192 -6.22 -7.59 0.81
CA ARG A 192 -5.64 -6.47 0.05
C ARG A 192 -5.29 -6.85 -1.39
N ASP A 193 -5.13 -8.15 -1.65
CA ASP A 193 -4.89 -8.67 -2.98
C ASP A 193 -6.19 -8.88 -3.77
N LEU A 194 -6.12 -8.54 -5.06
CA LEU A 194 -7.28 -8.52 -5.96
C LEU A 194 -7.97 -9.88 -6.10
N ASP A 195 -7.19 -10.95 -6.16
CA ASP A 195 -7.70 -12.32 -6.29
C ASP A 195 -8.51 -12.75 -5.06
N GLN A 196 -7.99 -12.49 -3.86
CA GLN A 196 -8.65 -12.82 -2.60
C GLN A 196 -9.90 -11.99 -2.36
N VAL A 197 -9.86 -10.68 -2.69
CA VAL A 197 -11.05 -9.81 -2.59
C VAL A 197 -12.14 -10.28 -3.56
N LYS A 198 -11.78 -10.56 -4.81
CA LYS A 198 -12.74 -11.06 -5.82
C LYS A 198 -13.36 -12.38 -5.40
N GLU A 199 -12.57 -13.32 -4.89
CA GLU A 199 -13.07 -14.59 -4.39
C GLU A 199 -14.06 -14.36 -3.22
N ALA A 200 -13.64 -13.66 -2.17
CA ALA A 200 -14.48 -13.45 -1.00
C ALA A 200 -15.78 -12.69 -1.35
N ALA A 201 -15.71 -11.69 -2.21
CA ALA A 201 -16.87 -10.92 -2.66
C ALA A 201 -17.86 -11.77 -3.44
N LYS A 202 -17.35 -12.59 -4.39
CA LYS A 202 -18.17 -13.52 -5.17
C LYS A 202 -18.94 -14.47 -4.26
N GLU A 203 -18.24 -15.12 -3.34
CA GLU A 203 -18.82 -16.12 -2.44
C GLU A 203 -19.82 -15.48 -1.45
N LEU A 204 -19.55 -14.27 -0.95
CA LEU A 204 -20.51 -13.52 -0.14
C LEU A 204 -21.81 -13.22 -0.90
N ARG A 205 -21.71 -12.79 -2.16
CA ARG A 205 -22.88 -12.49 -3.01
C ARG A 205 -23.69 -13.74 -3.34
N GLU A 206 -23.04 -14.88 -3.60
CA GLU A 206 -23.71 -16.17 -3.77
C GLU A 206 -24.45 -16.63 -2.49
N LEU A 207 -24.02 -16.13 -1.32
CA LEU A 207 -24.69 -16.31 -0.03
C LEU A 207 -25.64 -15.14 0.33
N ASP A 208 -26.10 -14.38 -0.67
CA ASP A 208 -27.01 -13.24 -0.53
C ASP A 208 -26.51 -12.15 0.41
N GLN A 209 -25.19 -11.99 0.52
CA GLN A 209 -24.55 -10.95 1.33
C GLN A 209 -23.98 -9.84 0.44
N GLU A 210 -24.08 -8.60 0.91
CA GLU A 210 -23.48 -7.46 0.24
C GLU A 210 -21.96 -7.53 0.30
N ALA A 211 -21.27 -7.33 -0.82
CA ALA A 211 -19.81 -7.19 -0.85
C ALA A 211 -19.47 -6.11 -1.85
N ASP A 212 -19.24 -4.88 -1.39
CA ASP A 212 -18.93 -3.73 -2.23
C ASP A 212 -17.40 -3.63 -2.43
N VAL A 213 -16.93 -4.17 -3.55
CA VAL A 213 -15.52 -4.15 -3.94
C VAL A 213 -15.04 -2.73 -4.18
N THR A 214 -15.90 -1.87 -4.72
CA THR A 214 -15.58 -0.50 -5.05
C THR A 214 -15.24 0.30 -3.80
N LYS A 215 -16.09 0.18 -2.77
CA LYS A 215 -15.86 0.76 -1.45
C LYS A 215 -14.69 0.12 -0.72
N HIS A 216 -14.52 -1.20 -0.84
CA HIS A 216 -13.40 -1.93 -0.21
C HIS A 216 -12.03 -1.43 -0.68
N TYR A 217 -11.92 -1.08 -1.97
CA TYR A 217 -10.68 -0.54 -2.54
C TYR A 217 -10.56 0.98 -2.37
N GLY A 218 -11.66 1.71 -2.19
CA GLY A 218 -11.66 3.17 -2.06
C GLY A 218 -11.44 3.88 -3.40
N PHE A 219 -12.03 3.34 -4.47
CA PHE A 219 -11.97 3.96 -5.79
C PHE A 219 -12.69 5.31 -5.80
N VAL A 220 -12.13 6.26 -6.55
CA VAL A 220 -12.74 7.56 -6.83
C VAL A 220 -13.63 7.41 -8.06
N LEU A 221 -14.93 7.58 -7.89
CA LEU A 221 -15.93 7.29 -8.92
C LEU A 221 -16.46 8.54 -9.61
N ASP A 222 -16.52 9.66 -8.88
CA ASP A 222 -17.08 10.92 -9.35
C ASP A 222 -15.99 11.84 -9.87
N TRP A 223 -16.15 12.27 -11.11
CA TRP A 223 -15.18 13.05 -11.84
C TRP A 223 -15.83 14.23 -12.58
N GLN A 224 -15.06 15.29 -12.75
CA GLN A 224 -15.25 16.28 -13.80
C GLN A 224 -14.22 16.00 -14.89
N LEU A 225 -14.65 15.77 -16.11
CA LEU A 225 -13.79 15.44 -17.24
C LEU A 225 -13.73 16.60 -18.25
N ILE A 226 -12.56 16.88 -18.81
CA ILE A 226 -12.40 17.86 -19.89
C ILE A 226 -11.35 17.42 -20.91
N GLY A 227 -11.66 17.60 -22.18
CA GLY A 227 -10.82 17.21 -23.31
C GLY A 227 -11.65 17.11 -24.60
N PRO A 228 -11.04 16.78 -25.74
CA PRO A 228 -9.62 16.47 -25.91
C PRO A 228 -8.74 17.73 -26.03
N PHE A 229 -7.54 17.68 -25.44
CA PHE A 229 -6.42 18.57 -25.72
C PHE A 229 -5.43 17.89 -26.67
N ASP A 230 -4.56 18.66 -27.30
CA ASP A 230 -3.63 18.10 -28.28
C ASP A 230 -2.56 17.24 -27.60
N ASN A 231 -2.23 16.10 -28.18
CA ASN A 231 -1.08 15.28 -27.83
C ASN A 231 -0.45 14.70 -29.10
N THR A 232 -0.55 15.44 -30.22
CA THR A 232 -0.08 14.97 -31.51
C THR A 232 1.43 14.69 -31.44
N GLY A 233 1.85 13.51 -31.86
CA GLY A 233 3.23 13.04 -31.75
C GLY A 233 3.72 12.92 -30.31
N THR A 234 2.82 12.69 -29.34
CA THR A 234 3.10 12.65 -27.89
C THR A 234 3.65 13.95 -27.30
N GLN A 235 3.53 15.07 -28.01
CA GLN A 235 4.12 16.36 -27.61
C GLN A 235 3.35 17.09 -26.52
N GLY A 236 2.08 16.73 -26.29
CA GLY A 236 1.22 17.38 -25.31
C GLY A 236 1.51 16.96 -23.87
N PHE A 237 2.28 15.89 -23.65
CA PHE A 237 2.54 15.34 -22.31
C PHE A 237 3.15 16.38 -21.36
N ASP A 238 4.13 17.16 -21.82
CA ASP A 238 4.80 18.20 -21.03
C ASP A 238 4.26 19.61 -21.26
N VAL A 239 3.25 19.76 -22.12
CA VAL A 239 2.55 21.03 -22.31
C VAL A 239 1.55 21.24 -21.18
N ALA A 240 1.69 22.34 -20.46
CA ALA A 240 0.71 22.76 -19.46
C ALA A 240 -0.56 23.31 -20.15
N TYR A 241 -1.66 22.57 -20.03
CA TYR A 241 -2.97 23.02 -20.50
C TYR A 241 -3.72 23.80 -19.41
N PRO A 242 -4.78 24.58 -19.74
CA PRO A 242 -5.49 25.41 -18.77
C PRO A 242 -5.88 24.71 -17.45
N PRO A 243 -6.36 23.44 -17.45
CA PRO A 243 -6.68 22.74 -16.20
C PRO A 243 -5.52 22.58 -15.21
N GLU A 244 -4.26 22.57 -15.67
CA GLU A 244 -3.08 22.47 -14.79
C GLU A 244 -2.83 23.78 -14.01
N ALA A 245 -3.25 24.93 -14.58
CA ALA A 245 -3.05 26.24 -13.95
C ALA A 245 -4.22 26.62 -13.02
N LYS A 246 -5.46 26.35 -13.44
CA LYS A 246 -6.66 26.68 -12.67
C LYS A 246 -7.84 25.80 -13.05
N ILE A 247 -8.52 25.27 -12.04
CA ILE A 247 -9.80 24.55 -12.22
C ILE A 247 -10.95 25.56 -12.28
N SER A 248 -11.43 25.82 -13.50
CA SER A 248 -12.62 26.64 -13.79
C SER A 248 -13.75 25.77 -14.35
N LEU A 249 -14.56 25.15 -13.48
CA LEU A 249 -15.59 24.18 -13.92
C LEU A 249 -16.67 24.75 -14.86
N GLY A 250 -16.90 26.07 -14.83
CA GLY A 250 -17.92 26.74 -15.66
C GLY A 250 -17.41 27.36 -16.97
N GLU A 251 -16.10 27.28 -17.26
CA GLU A 251 -15.50 27.95 -18.42
C GLU A 251 -15.14 26.94 -19.51
N SER A 252 -15.46 27.28 -20.76
CA SER A 252 -14.93 26.57 -21.93
C SER A 252 -13.52 27.07 -22.25
N VAL A 253 -12.66 26.17 -22.70
CA VAL A 253 -11.29 26.47 -23.11
C VAL A 253 -10.99 25.89 -24.48
N GLN A 254 -9.97 26.43 -25.15
CA GLN A 254 -9.53 25.88 -26.44
C GLN A 254 -8.90 24.48 -26.24
N GLY A 255 -9.53 23.48 -26.85
CA GLY A 255 -9.03 22.11 -26.99
C GLY A 255 -8.49 21.82 -28.39
N LYS A 256 -8.26 20.53 -28.67
CA LYS A 256 -7.67 20.04 -29.93
C LYS A 256 -8.54 20.34 -31.15
N GLU A 257 -9.84 20.08 -31.04
CA GLU A 257 -10.80 20.11 -32.17
C GLU A 257 -11.79 21.28 -32.07
N GLY A 258 -11.62 22.16 -31.08
CA GLY A 258 -12.54 23.25 -30.78
C GLY A 258 -12.59 23.58 -29.29
N GLN A 259 -13.61 24.31 -28.87
CA GLN A 259 -13.83 24.61 -27.45
C GLN A 259 -14.29 23.36 -26.70
N VAL A 260 -13.69 23.10 -25.55
CA VAL A 260 -14.03 21.99 -24.65
C VAL A 260 -14.41 22.55 -23.28
N ALA A 261 -15.30 21.86 -22.58
CA ALA A 261 -15.79 22.26 -21.25
C ALA A 261 -15.85 21.03 -20.33
N TRP A 262 -15.85 21.28 -19.03
CA TRP A 262 -15.97 20.23 -18.02
C TRP A 262 -17.33 19.52 -18.12
N LYS A 263 -17.31 18.20 -17.99
CA LYS A 263 -18.48 17.34 -17.96
C LYS A 263 -18.43 16.48 -16.71
N GLN A 264 -19.51 16.47 -15.95
CA GLN A 264 -19.64 15.54 -14.84
C GLN A 264 -19.73 14.11 -15.37
N HIS A 265 -19.01 13.20 -14.72
CA HIS A 265 -18.99 11.79 -15.05
C HIS A 265 -18.88 10.98 -13.76
N THR A 266 -19.69 9.93 -13.64
CA THR A 266 -19.58 8.93 -12.59
C THR A 266 -19.47 7.58 -13.26
N THR A 267 -18.47 6.79 -12.89
CA THR A 267 -18.34 5.40 -13.37
C THR A 267 -19.12 4.45 -12.46
N ASP A 268 -19.77 3.46 -13.07
CA ASP A 268 -20.42 2.33 -12.40
C ASP A 268 -19.59 1.03 -12.48
N ASP A 269 -18.37 1.11 -13.02
CA ASP A 269 -17.44 -0.01 -13.04
C ASP A 269 -17.01 -0.40 -11.62
N GLU A 270 -17.06 -1.69 -11.32
CA GLU A 270 -16.77 -2.23 -9.98
C GLU A 270 -15.34 -1.89 -9.48
N PHE A 271 -14.39 -1.73 -10.40
CA PHE A 271 -13.00 -1.36 -10.10
C PHE A 271 -12.72 0.13 -10.36
N GLY A 272 -13.76 0.95 -10.51
CA GLY A 272 -13.63 2.38 -10.70
C GLY A 272 -12.98 2.78 -12.02
N VAL A 273 -13.03 1.92 -13.05
CA VAL A 273 -12.48 2.23 -14.37
C VAL A 273 -13.31 3.33 -15.03
N VAL A 274 -12.64 4.39 -15.46
CA VAL A 274 -13.20 5.45 -16.31
C VAL A 274 -12.73 5.22 -17.74
N ASP A 275 -13.68 4.90 -18.62
CA ASP A 275 -13.45 4.76 -20.06
C ASP A 275 -13.67 6.11 -20.76
N LEU A 276 -12.57 6.80 -21.09
CA LEU A 276 -12.60 8.12 -21.71
C LEU A 276 -13.12 8.07 -23.15
N ASN A 277 -12.93 6.96 -23.86
CA ASN A 277 -13.50 6.79 -25.19
C ASN A 277 -15.04 6.83 -25.14
N LYS A 278 -15.63 6.21 -24.11
CA LYS A 278 -17.08 6.28 -23.87
C LYS A 278 -17.52 7.64 -23.32
N ALA A 279 -16.75 8.22 -22.40
CA ALA A 279 -17.16 9.43 -21.67
C ALA A 279 -17.06 10.72 -22.49
N ILE A 280 -16.00 10.86 -23.30
CA ILE A 280 -15.72 12.09 -24.05
C ILE A 280 -15.51 11.88 -25.55
N GLY A 281 -15.50 10.63 -26.01
CA GLY A 281 -15.32 10.28 -27.42
C GLY A 281 -13.94 9.70 -27.71
N LYS A 282 -13.84 9.01 -28.85
CA LYS A 282 -12.59 8.41 -29.30
C LYS A 282 -11.73 9.44 -30.03
N HIS A 283 -10.60 9.80 -29.42
CA HIS A 283 -9.66 10.77 -29.98
C HIS A 283 -8.24 10.21 -29.97
N MET A 284 -7.54 10.36 -31.09
CA MET A 284 -6.14 9.93 -31.25
C MET A 284 -5.21 11.11 -30.98
N GLY A 285 -4.06 10.85 -30.36
CA GLY A 285 -3.07 11.88 -30.04
C GLY A 285 -3.71 12.99 -29.21
N ALA A 286 -4.41 12.61 -28.15
CA ALA A 286 -5.26 13.48 -27.37
C ALA A 286 -4.98 13.38 -25.87
N ILE A 287 -5.25 14.45 -25.12
CA ILE A 287 -5.19 14.49 -23.66
C ILE A 287 -6.58 14.77 -23.09
N ALA A 288 -6.90 14.13 -21.98
CA ALA A 288 -8.03 14.46 -21.14
C ALA A 288 -7.56 14.73 -19.73
N TYR A 289 -8.26 15.62 -19.05
CA TYR A 289 -8.11 15.83 -17.62
C TYR A 289 -9.31 15.28 -16.88
N ALA A 290 -9.05 14.68 -15.72
CA ALA A 290 -10.06 14.25 -14.78
C ALA A 290 -9.81 14.92 -13.42
N TYR A 291 -10.81 15.63 -12.92
CA TYR A 291 -10.74 16.36 -11.66
C TYR A 291 -11.73 15.79 -10.65
N ALA A 292 -11.27 15.63 -9.41
CA ALA A 292 -12.11 15.24 -8.28
C ALA A 292 -11.78 16.08 -7.03
N GLU A 293 -12.77 16.26 -6.18
CA GLU A 293 -12.61 16.81 -4.84
C GLU A 293 -12.63 15.67 -3.81
N PHE A 294 -11.74 15.73 -2.81
CA PHE A 294 -11.61 14.71 -1.77
C PHE A 294 -11.61 15.36 -0.38
N THR A 295 -12.56 14.98 0.47
CA THR A 295 -12.70 15.57 1.81
C THR A 295 -12.03 14.69 2.85
N SER A 296 -11.08 15.25 3.61
CA SER A 296 -10.45 14.56 4.74
C SER A 296 -10.82 15.24 6.06
N PRO A 297 -11.26 14.51 7.10
CA PRO A 297 -11.53 15.13 8.40
C PRO A 297 -10.25 15.56 9.15
N VAL A 298 -9.10 15.02 8.76
CA VAL A 298 -7.81 15.22 9.43
C VAL A 298 -6.69 15.40 8.42
N ALA A 299 -5.58 16.00 8.87
CA ALA A 299 -4.34 15.95 8.13
C ALA A 299 -3.75 14.54 8.23
N ARG A 300 -3.38 13.94 7.09
CA ARG A 300 -2.71 12.63 7.06
C ARG A 300 -2.03 12.38 5.73
N ASP A 301 -0.97 11.60 5.74
CA ASP A 301 -0.40 11.04 4.52
C ASP A 301 -1.26 9.85 4.06
N VAL A 302 -1.51 9.81 2.75
CA VAL A 302 -2.25 8.73 2.08
C VAL A 302 -1.51 8.33 0.81
N GLU A 303 -1.83 7.15 0.29
CA GLU A 303 -1.40 6.72 -1.02
C GLU A 303 -2.50 6.91 -2.05
N PHE A 304 -2.13 7.53 -3.17
CA PHE A 304 -2.89 7.57 -4.39
C PHE A 304 -2.36 6.48 -5.31
N ARG A 305 -3.21 5.52 -5.68
CA ARG A 305 -2.83 4.38 -6.52
C ARG A 305 -3.62 4.39 -7.81
N LEU A 306 -2.91 4.43 -8.93
CA LEU A 306 -3.41 4.66 -10.29
C LEU A 306 -3.16 3.42 -11.15
N GLY A 307 -4.20 2.95 -11.84
CA GLY A 307 -4.08 2.08 -13.00
C GLY A 307 -4.31 2.89 -14.27
N CYS A 308 -3.41 2.82 -15.25
CA CYS A 308 -3.55 3.58 -16.49
C CYS A 308 -2.71 2.96 -17.62
N ILE A 309 -3.34 2.75 -18.78
CA ILE A 309 -2.66 2.19 -19.97
C ILE A 309 -1.90 3.25 -20.79
N ASN A 310 -2.22 4.53 -20.60
CA ASN A 310 -1.64 5.63 -21.36
C ASN A 310 -0.72 6.52 -20.50
N GLY A 311 -0.07 7.50 -21.13
CA GLY A 311 0.77 8.47 -20.43
C GLY A 311 -0.05 9.21 -19.37
N ASN A 312 0.50 9.38 -18.18
CA ASN A 312 -0.26 9.95 -17.06
C ASN A 312 0.55 10.93 -16.20
N LYS A 313 -0.15 11.91 -15.65
CA LYS A 313 0.32 12.76 -14.55
C LYS A 313 -0.78 12.92 -13.49
N LEU A 314 -0.39 13.01 -12.22
CA LEU A 314 -1.29 13.23 -11.10
C LEU A 314 -0.81 14.41 -10.27
N TRP A 315 -1.72 15.34 -9.98
CA TRP A 315 -1.53 16.40 -9.00
C TRP A 315 -2.49 16.23 -7.83
N VAL A 316 -1.98 16.44 -6.63
CA VAL A 316 -2.76 16.52 -5.39
C VAL A 316 -2.53 17.89 -4.77
N ASN A 317 -3.59 18.66 -4.55
CA ASN A 317 -3.51 20.05 -4.06
C ASN A 317 -2.56 20.93 -4.89
N GLY A 318 -2.48 20.68 -6.20
CA GLY A 318 -1.61 21.42 -7.13
C GLY A 318 -0.14 20.96 -7.15
N GLN A 319 0.25 20.00 -6.32
CA GLN A 319 1.59 19.39 -6.35
C GLN A 319 1.59 18.14 -7.23
N GLU A 320 2.50 18.07 -8.21
CA GLU A 320 2.70 16.87 -9.02
C GLU A 320 3.30 15.74 -8.17
N VAL A 321 2.68 14.57 -8.20
CA VAL A 321 3.09 13.39 -7.40
C VAL A 321 3.33 12.14 -8.26
N ILE A 322 2.77 12.08 -9.47
CA ILE A 322 3.03 11.02 -10.46
C ILE A 322 3.27 11.67 -11.83
N SER A 323 4.27 11.17 -12.57
CA SER A 323 4.56 11.59 -13.94
C SER A 323 5.18 10.44 -14.73
N ASN A 324 4.37 9.75 -15.53
CA ASN A 324 4.78 8.59 -16.31
C ASN A 324 4.50 8.82 -17.80
N HIS A 325 5.55 9.08 -18.58
CA HIS A 325 5.44 9.18 -20.04
C HIS A 325 5.55 7.80 -20.70
N VAL A 326 4.66 6.88 -20.31
CA VAL A 326 4.66 5.48 -20.74
C VAL A 326 3.31 5.15 -21.37
N TYR A 327 3.33 4.49 -22.53
CA TYR A 327 2.14 4.03 -23.23
C TYR A 327 2.18 2.51 -23.34
N HIS A 328 1.01 1.88 -23.41
CA HIS A 328 0.85 0.46 -23.75
C HIS A 328 1.46 -0.51 -22.74
N ALA A 329 1.58 -0.09 -21.48
CA ALA A 329 2.12 -0.91 -20.39
C ALA A 329 1.09 -1.89 -19.78
N GLY A 330 -0.04 -2.13 -20.46
CA GLY A 330 -1.21 -2.73 -19.83
C GLY A 330 -1.81 -1.81 -18.75
N MET A 331 -2.84 -2.29 -18.05
CA MET A 331 -3.44 -1.59 -16.92
C MET A 331 -3.71 -2.61 -15.82
N GLU A 332 -3.08 -2.41 -14.66
CA GLU A 332 -3.29 -3.20 -13.45
C GLU A 332 -3.77 -2.31 -12.32
N VAL A 333 -4.49 -2.90 -11.37
CA VAL A 333 -4.83 -2.20 -10.10
C VAL A 333 -3.52 -1.84 -9.41
N ASP A 334 -3.42 -0.60 -8.92
CA ASP A 334 -2.26 -0.10 -8.19
C ASP A 334 -0.93 -0.08 -8.98
N GLN A 335 -0.98 -0.02 -10.32
CA GLN A 335 0.19 0.00 -11.19
C GLN A 335 1.19 1.12 -10.85
N TYR A 336 0.70 2.31 -10.55
CA TYR A 336 1.49 3.45 -10.10
C TYR A 336 1.00 3.91 -8.72
N ALA A 337 1.91 4.30 -7.84
CA ALA A 337 1.57 4.78 -6.51
C ALA A 337 2.42 5.98 -6.12
N ALA A 338 1.81 6.92 -5.39
CA ALA A 338 2.53 8.02 -4.76
C ALA A 338 1.89 8.36 -3.40
N THR A 339 2.73 8.71 -2.43
CA THR A 339 2.29 9.24 -1.14
C THR A 339 2.14 10.75 -1.23
N ALA A 340 1.02 11.28 -0.75
CA ALA A 340 0.79 12.72 -0.67
C ALA A 340 -0.02 13.09 0.58
N PRO A 341 0.22 14.27 1.16
CA PRO A 341 -0.53 14.71 2.33
C PRO A 341 -1.92 15.20 1.93
N LEU A 342 -2.93 14.76 2.69
CA LEU A 342 -4.23 15.42 2.75
C LEU A 342 -4.24 16.47 3.85
N HIS A 343 -4.91 17.58 3.58
CA HIS A 343 -5.26 18.60 4.57
C HIS A 343 -6.67 18.35 5.13
N PRO A 344 -6.99 18.81 6.36
CA PRO A 344 -8.36 18.83 6.83
C PRO A 344 -9.25 19.64 5.88
N GLY A 345 -10.46 19.13 5.63
CA GLY A 345 -11.39 19.68 4.66
C GLY A 345 -11.11 19.20 3.23
N LYS A 346 -11.33 20.09 2.28
CA LYS A 346 -11.32 19.79 0.85
C LYS A 346 -9.89 19.72 0.29
N ASN A 347 -9.60 18.65 -0.42
CA ASN A 347 -8.39 18.44 -1.21
C ASN A 347 -8.76 18.29 -2.68
N THR A 348 -7.86 18.62 -3.58
CA THR A 348 -8.07 18.50 -5.03
C THR A 348 -7.19 17.44 -5.64
N ILE A 349 -7.76 16.70 -6.58
CA ILE A 349 -7.11 15.67 -7.38
C ILE A 349 -7.27 16.07 -8.83
N LEU A 350 -6.17 16.14 -9.58
CA LEU A 350 -6.18 16.35 -11.02
C LEU A 350 -5.34 15.27 -11.69
N LEU A 351 -5.94 14.55 -12.63
CA LEU A 351 -5.26 13.60 -13.50
C LEU A 351 -5.18 14.17 -14.91
N LYS A 352 -4.06 13.94 -15.57
CA LYS A 352 -3.87 14.13 -17.02
C LYS A 352 -3.62 12.77 -17.64
N ILE A 353 -4.45 12.37 -18.61
CA ILE A 353 -4.35 11.09 -19.31
C ILE A 353 -4.11 11.36 -20.79
N ALA A 354 -2.93 11.00 -21.27
CA ALA A 354 -2.43 11.28 -22.61
C ALA A 354 -2.49 10.01 -23.47
N GLN A 355 -3.30 10.03 -24.53
CA GLN A 355 -3.39 8.99 -25.56
C GLN A 355 -2.54 9.38 -26.79
N ASN A 356 -1.96 8.39 -27.46
CA ASN A 356 -1.20 8.56 -28.72
C ASN A 356 -2.05 8.20 -29.94
N GLU A 357 -1.45 8.19 -31.12
CA GLU A 357 -2.12 7.93 -32.40
C GLU A 357 -2.03 6.48 -32.87
N GLN A 358 -1.69 5.54 -31.98
CA GLN A 358 -1.50 4.16 -32.39
C GLN A 358 -2.84 3.51 -32.77
N THR A 359 -2.86 2.85 -33.92
CA THR A 359 -4.11 2.42 -34.58
C THR A 359 -4.50 0.99 -34.31
N GLU A 360 -3.66 0.18 -33.68
CA GLU A 360 -3.99 -1.19 -33.31
C GLU A 360 -5.06 -1.21 -32.22
N ASP A 361 -6.05 -2.10 -32.33
CA ASP A 361 -7.21 -2.10 -31.42
C ASP A 361 -6.83 -2.18 -29.93
N TRP A 362 -5.76 -2.93 -29.61
CA TRP A 362 -5.25 -3.06 -28.25
C TRP A 362 -4.63 -1.75 -27.70
N ALA A 363 -4.21 -0.84 -28.57
CA ALA A 363 -3.53 0.42 -28.24
C ALA A 363 -4.52 1.59 -28.06
N GLN A 364 -5.78 1.39 -28.44
CA GLN A 364 -6.79 2.44 -28.46
C GLN A 364 -7.58 2.57 -27.14
N ASN A 365 -7.34 1.70 -26.17
CA ASN A 365 -7.90 1.85 -24.83
C ASN A 365 -7.42 3.17 -24.23
N TRP A 366 -8.36 3.99 -23.79
CA TRP A 366 -8.10 5.27 -23.16
C TRP A 366 -8.87 5.32 -21.84
N GLN A 367 -8.20 4.90 -20.78
CA GLN A 367 -8.87 4.61 -19.52
C GLN A 367 -7.92 4.71 -18.34
N PHE A 368 -8.49 4.99 -17.19
CA PHE A 368 -7.77 5.05 -15.92
C PHE A 368 -8.68 4.60 -14.78
N GLN A 369 -8.09 4.30 -13.63
CA GLN A 369 -8.79 4.18 -12.36
C GLN A 369 -7.88 4.73 -11.25
N LEU A 370 -8.45 5.36 -10.23
CA LEU A 370 -7.71 5.90 -9.10
C LEU A 370 -8.38 5.48 -7.79
N ARG A 371 -7.58 5.07 -6.81
CA ARG A 371 -8.04 4.88 -5.43
C ARG A 371 -7.18 5.63 -4.43
N VAL A 372 -7.77 5.90 -3.27
CA VAL A 372 -7.11 6.53 -2.13
C VAL A 372 -7.09 5.54 -0.95
N CYS A 373 -5.91 5.27 -0.40
CA CYS A 373 -5.74 4.26 0.63
C CYS A 373 -4.60 4.60 1.60
N ASP A 374 -4.49 3.85 2.70
CA ASP A 374 -3.31 3.90 3.56
C ASP A 374 -2.13 3.11 2.95
N ALA A 375 -0.97 3.13 3.62
CA ALA A 375 0.22 2.40 3.18
C ALA A 375 0.04 0.87 3.08
N LEU A 376 -0.99 0.31 3.73
CA LEU A 376 -1.34 -1.11 3.66
C LEU A 376 -2.40 -1.40 2.59
N GLY A 377 -2.84 -0.38 1.83
CA GLY A 377 -3.86 -0.50 0.81
C GLY A 377 -5.30 -0.53 1.33
N THR A 378 -5.53 -0.20 2.61
CA THR A 378 -6.87 -0.05 3.19
C THR A 378 -7.52 1.21 2.65
N ALA A 379 -8.76 1.10 2.15
CA ALA A 379 -9.49 2.24 1.62
C ALA A 379 -9.57 3.43 2.59
N ILE A 380 -9.36 4.60 2.03
CA ILE A 380 -9.60 5.88 2.68
C ILE A 380 -10.77 6.54 1.97
N ALA A 381 -11.94 6.53 2.62
CA ALA A 381 -13.13 7.15 2.08
C ALA A 381 -13.05 8.69 2.17
N SER A 382 -13.57 9.36 1.14
CA SER A 382 -13.85 10.80 1.18
C SER A 382 -15.00 11.05 2.14
N GLY A 383 -14.86 12.06 3.01
CA GLY A 383 -15.94 12.49 3.89
C GLY A 383 -17.09 13.15 3.13
N SER A 384 -18.29 13.10 3.70
CA SER A 384 -19.39 13.98 3.29
C SER A 384 -19.02 15.43 3.61
N GLN A 385 -19.30 16.35 2.68
CA GLN A 385 -19.09 17.79 2.88
C GLN A 385 -19.94 18.36 4.02
#